data_AF-A0A538PAP3-F1
#
_entry.id   AF-A0A538PAP3-F1
#
_cell.length_a   1.000
_cell.length_b   1.000
_cell.length_c   1.000
_cell.angle_alpha   90.00
_cell.angle_beta   90.00
_cell.angle_gamma   90.00
#
_symmetry.space_group_name_H-M   'P 1'
#
loop_
_entity.id
_entity.type
_entity.pdbx_description
1 polymer ?
#
loop_
_entity_poly.entity_id
_entity_poly.type
_entity_poly.pdbx_seq_one_letter_code
_entity_poly.pdbx_strand_id
1 'polypeptide(L)'
;LEAGANIVNLTGTAGADEIFRMVSAHGAAVIICYVQGTNVREVGDFDFTADLVASMYEHFARQIEMALKNGVEKIFLDPGLGFYYPNLLDSAVRVRHQMSVFLNTFRLRTLGFPVCHALPHAFDYFGDEVRCAEPFFAVLAALGKTDLFRTHEVPRVKAVLDTLRLF
;
A
#
# COMPACT_ATOMS: atom_id res chain seq x y z
N LEU A 1 8.34 7.61 18.47
CA LEU A 1 7.54 8.81 18.07
C LEU A 1 8.05 10.06 18.77
N GLU A 2 8.50 9.98 20.02
CA GLU A 2 9.15 11.08 20.77
C GLU A 2 10.27 11.81 20.00
N ALA A 3 11.05 11.09 19.19
CA ALA A 3 12.10 11.66 18.34
C ALA A 3 11.59 12.44 17.12
N GLY A 4 10.26 12.60 16.94
CA GLY A 4 9.66 13.42 15.89
C GLY A 4 9.15 12.68 14.64
N ALA A 5 9.18 11.35 14.62
CA ALA A 5 8.57 10.60 13.51
C ALA A 5 7.06 10.84 13.44
N ASN A 6 6.53 11.17 12.26
CA ASN A 6 5.13 11.56 12.09
C ASN A 6 4.20 10.46 11.55
N ILE A 7 4.76 9.35 11.04
CA ILE A 7 3.99 8.26 10.43
C ILE A 7 4.58 6.92 10.85
N VAL A 8 3.73 5.96 11.21
CA VAL A 8 4.09 4.55 11.43
C VAL A 8 3.57 3.71 10.27
N ASN A 9 4.46 2.95 9.61
CA ASN A 9 4.06 1.99 8.57
C ASN A 9 3.83 0.61 9.19
N LEU A 10 2.57 0.20 9.33
CA LEU A 10 2.15 -1.00 10.06
C LEU A 10 1.94 -2.19 9.10
N THR A 11 2.91 -3.10 9.06
CA THR A 11 2.93 -4.27 8.16
C THR A 11 2.45 -5.57 8.83
N GLY A 12 1.53 -5.47 9.78
CA GLY A 12 0.98 -6.62 10.52
C GLY A 12 -0.07 -6.19 11.53
N THR A 13 -0.89 -7.14 11.98
CA THR A 13 -2.05 -6.85 12.86
C THR A 13 -1.82 -7.25 14.32
N ALA A 14 -0.79 -8.03 14.61
CA ALA A 14 -0.44 -8.44 15.97
C ALA A 14 -0.06 -7.21 16.83
N GLY A 15 -0.77 -7.02 17.94
CA GLY A 15 -0.54 -5.89 18.86
C GLY A 15 -0.93 -4.52 18.30
N ALA A 16 -1.73 -4.47 17.21
CA ALA A 16 -2.08 -3.21 16.53
C ALA A 16 -2.76 -2.18 17.46
N ASP A 17 -3.55 -2.61 18.45
CA ASP A 17 -4.19 -1.72 19.43
C ASP A 17 -3.18 -0.85 20.21
N GLU A 18 -2.06 -1.43 20.64
CA GLU A 18 -1.01 -0.70 21.35
C GLU A 18 -0.34 0.33 20.45
N ILE A 19 -0.09 -0.05 19.20
CA ILE A 19 0.49 0.83 18.18
C ILE A 19 -0.48 1.98 17.88
N PHE A 20 -1.78 1.72 17.77
CA PHE A 20 -2.78 2.75 17.52
C PHE A 20 -2.89 3.74 18.68
N ARG A 21 -2.89 3.27 19.93
CA ARG A 21 -2.84 4.18 21.10
C ARG A 21 -1.57 5.03 21.08
N MET A 22 -0.42 4.45 20.73
CA MET A 22 0.84 5.18 20.62
C MET A 22 0.78 6.25 19.52
N VAL A 23 0.25 5.90 18.34
CA VAL A 23 0.05 6.82 17.21
C VAL A 23 -0.86 7.98 17.60
N SER A 24 -2.00 7.69 18.22
CA SER A 24 -2.96 8.68 18.70
C SER A 24 -2.33 9.63 19.73
N ALA A 25 -1.64 9.09 20.74
CA ALA A 25 -0.99 9.87 21.79
C ALA A 25 0.06 10.88 21.27
N HIS A 26 0.62 10.64 20.08
CA HIS A 26 1.59 11.52 19.43
C HIS A 26 1.01 12.34 18.27
N GLY A 27 -0.29 12.23 17.98
CA GLY A 27 -0.92 12.88 16.82
C GLY A 27 -0.32 12.46 15.47
N ALA A 28 0.32 11.29 15.43
CA ALA A 28 0.97 10.74 14.25
C ALA A 28 -0.08 10.10 13.30
N ALA A 29 0.36 9.74 12.09
CA ALA A 29 -0.43 8.93 11.18
C ALA A 29 0.00 7.45 11.21
N VAL A 30 -0.87 6.58 10.72
CA VAL A 30 -0.55 5.17 10.48
C VAL A 30 -0.86 4.78 9.04
N ILE A 31 0.03 4.01 8.42
CA ILE A 31 -0.26 3.30 7.17
C ILE A 31 -0.64 1.88 7.58
N ILE A 32 -1.86 1.45 7.27
CA ILE A 32 -2.34 0.10 7.53
C ILE A 32 -2.14 -0.71 6.25
N CYS A 33 -1.32 -1.76 6.32
CA CYS A 33 -1.04 -2.61 5.17
C CYS A 33 -1.95 -3.84 5.13
N TYR A 34 -2.50 -4.15 3.96
CA TYR A 34 -3.17 -5.42 3.71
C TYR A 34 -2.14 -6.55 3.60
N VAL A 35 -2.29 -7.58 4.44
CA VAL A 35 -1.47 -8.79 4.43
C VAL A 35 -2.38 -9.99 4.67
N GLN A 36 -2.31 -11.01 3.81
CA GLN A 36 -3.00 -12.30 4.02
C GLN A 36 -2.22 -13.19 5.02
N GLY A 37 -2.18 -12.76 6.28
CA GLY A 37 -1.50 -13.44 7.38
C GLY A 37 -1.40 -12.55 8.61
N THR A 38 -0.82 -13.07 9.69
CA THR A 38 -0.62 -12.29 10.94
C THR A 38 0.36 -11.13 10.74
N ASN A 39 1.40 -11.38 9.94
CA ASN A 39 2.40 -10.41 9.52
C ASN A 39 3.09 -10.89 8.23
N VAL A 40 3.87 -10.01 7.59
CA VAL A 40 4.55 -10.27 6.31
C VAL A 40 5.55 -11.44 6.31
N ARG A 41 5.98 -11.94 7.48
CA ARG A 41 6.87 -13.10 7.62
C ARG A 41 6.11 -14.41 7.87
N GLU A 42 4.84 -14.32 8.22
CA GLU A 42 3.95 -15.45 8.56
C GLU A 42 2.76 -15.49 7.59
N VAL A 43 3.07 -15.50 6.28
CA VAL A 43 2.08 -15.62 5.20
C VAL A 43 2.15 -16.99 4.54
N GLY A 44 0.99 -17.52 4.14
CA GLY A 44 0.87 -18.68 3.26
C GLY A 44 0.89 -18.29 1.79
N ASP A 45 0.36 -19.16 0.93
CA ASP A 45 0.10 -18.79 -0.46
C ASP A 45 -0.90 -17.63 -0.55
N PHE A 46 -0.64 -16.72 -1.50
CA PHE A 46 -1.54 -15.63 -1.82
C PHE A 46 -2.81 -16.17 -2.48
N ASP A 47 -3.95 -15.80 -1.93
CA ASP A 47 -5.27 -16.09 -2.45
C ASP A 47 -5.72 -14.97 -3.40
N PHE A 48 -5.84 -15.32 -4.68
CA PHE A 48 -6.33 -14.45 -5.76
C PHE A 48 -7.85 -14.51 -5.89
N THR A 49 -8.58 -14.29 -4.80
CA THR A 49 -10.05 -14.28 -4.82
C THR A 49 -10.60 -13.45 -6.00
N ALA A 50 -11.78 -13.83 -6.51
CA ALA A 50 -12.33 -13.24 -7.73
C ALA A 50 -12.47 -11.71 -7.68
N ASP A 51 -12.74 -11.13 -6.49
CA ASP A 51 -12.66 -9.69 -6.25
C ASP A 51 -11.78 -9.39 -5.02
N LEU A 52 -10.48 -9.33 -5.29
CA LEU A 52 -9.49 -9.05 -4.27
C LEU A 52 -9.64 -7.65 -3.64
N VAL A 53 -10.07 -6.65 -4.40
CA VAL A 53 -10.25 -5.29 -3.85
C VAL A 53 -11.43 -5.25 -2.89
N ALA A 54 -12.49 -6.04 -3.12
CA ALA A 54 -13.55 -6.22 -2.12
C ALA A 54 -13.02 -6.88 -0.84
N SER A 55 -12.15 -7.89 -0.96
CA SER A 55 -11.53 -8.52 0.21
C SER A 55 -10.62 -7.56 0.99
N MET A 56 -9.87 -6.70 0.28
CA MET A 56 -9.10 -5.62 0.89
C MET A 56 -10.00 -4.61 1.59
N TYR A 57 -11.13 -4.24 0.99
CA TYR A 57 -12.12 -3.34 1.58
C TYR A 57 -12.60 -3.85 2.94
N GLU A 58 -13.04 -5.10 3.02
CA GLU A 58 -13.51 -5.71 4.27
C GLU A 58 -12.42 -5.78 5.35
N HIS A 59 -11.18 -6.05 4.94
CA HIS A 59 -10.04 -5.99 5.86
C HIS A 59 -9.85 -4.56 6.40
N PHE A 60 -9.76 -3.57 5.51
CA PHE A 60 -9.53 -2.19 5.93
C PHE A 60 -10.66 -1.62 6.76
N ALA A 61 -11.93 -1.92 6.44
CA ALA A 61 -13.07 -1.47 7.23
C ALA A 61 -12.93 -1.86 8.71
N ARG A 62 -12.56 -3.11 8.99
CA ARG A 62 -12.30 -3.60 10.36
C ARG A 62 -11.09 -2.93 11.02
N GLN A 63 -9.99 -2.76 10.27
CA GLN A 63 -8.78 -2.13 10.82
C GLN A 63 -8.98 -0.63 11.10
N ILE A 64 -9.72 0.06 10.24
CA ILE A 64 -10.11 1.46 10.42
C ILE A 64 -10.97 1.59 11.68
N GLU A 65 -11.99 0.75 11.86
CA GLU A 65 -12.83 0.78 13.07
C GLU A 65 -11.99 0.64 14.35
N MET A 66 -11.04 -0.31 14.35
CA MET A 66 -10.11 -0.52 15.47
C MET A 66 -9.20 0.70 15.70
N ALA A 67 -8.65 1.30 14.64
CA ALA A 67 -7.79 2.47 14.71
C ALA A 67 -8.55 3.70 15.27
N LEU A 68 -9.76 3.96 14.74
CA LEU A 68 -10.63 5.05 15.18
C LEU A 68 -11.04 4.88 16.65
N LYS A 69 -11.39 3.65 17.07
CA LYS A 69 -11.73 3.35 18.47
C LYS A 69 -10.56 3.62 19.43
N ASN A 70 -9.32 3.46 18.97
CA ASN A 70 -8.11 3.79 19.72
C ASN A 70 -7.65 5.26 19.54
N GLY A 71 -8.46 6.11 18.89
CA GLY A 71 -8.24 7.55 18.78
C GLY A 71 -7.31 7.98 17.65
N VAL A 72 -7.03 7.12 16.67
CA VAL A 72 -6.22 7.49 15.49
C VAL A 72 -7.06 8.32 14.53
N GLU A 73 -6.58 9.50 14.14
CA GLU A 73 -7.30 10.39 13.21
C GLU A 73 -6.75 10.35 11.78
N LYS A 74 -5.47 9.96 11.62
CA LYS A 74 -4.74 10.05 10.35
C LYS A 74 -4.34 8.65 9.89
N ILE A 75 -5.01 8.15 8.86
CA ILE A 75 -4.82 6.79 8.35
C ILE A 75 -4.55 6.83 6.84
N PHE A 76 -3.60 6.03 6.39
CA PHE A 76 -3.43 5.64 4.98
C PHE A 76 -3.68 4.15 4.82
N LEU A 77 -4.22 3.74 3.67
CA LEU A 77 -4.45 2.34 3.33
C LEU A 77 -3.42 1.88 2.30
N ASP A 78 -2.67 0.81 2.59
CA ASP A 78 -1.71 0.21 1.66
C ASP A 78 -2.16 -1.20 1.25
N PRO A 79 -2.60 -1.41 0.00
CA PRO A 79 -3.02 -2.73 -0.50
C PRO A 79 -1.94 -3.83 -0.51
N GLY A 80 -0.69 -3.54 -0.13
CA GLY A 80 0.31 -4.57 0.18
C GLY A 80 1.10 -5.09 -1.02
N LEU A 81 1.22 -4.31 -2.09
CA LEU A 81 1.90 -4.71 -3.34
C LEU A 81 3.41 -4.96 -3.21
N GLY A 82 4.01 -4.50 -2.11
CA GLY A 82 5.43 -4.67 -1.81
C GLY A 82 5.79 -5.98 -1.09
N PHE A 83 4.81 -6.81 -0.73
CA PHE A 83 5.07 -8.04 0.03
C PHE A 83 5.23 -9.25 -0.89
N TYR A 84 5.97 -10.25 -0.38
CA TYR A 84 6.24 -11.49 -1.09
C TYR A 84 5.46 -12.62 -0.43
N TYR A 85 4.86 -13.46 -1.26
CA TYR A 85 4.20 -14.71 -0.86
C TYR A 85 4.87 -15.88 -1.61
N PRO A 86 4.81 -17.12 -1.10
CA PRO A 86 5.48 -18.26 -1.74
C PRO A 86 5.07 -18.48 -3.21
N ASN A 87 3.78 -18.30 -3.52
CA ASN A 87 3.24 -18.37 -4.88
C ASN A 87 3.16 -17.01 -5.62
N LEU A 88 3.68 -15.93 -5.02
CA LEU A 88 3.65 -14.57 -5.56
C LEU A 88 5.02 -13.89 -5.46
N LEU A 89 6.03 -14.57 -6.00
CA LEU A 89 7.36 -14.01 -6.24
C LEU A 89 7.39 -13.20 -7.54
N ASP A 90 8.56 -12.67 -7.89
CA ASP A 90 8.74 -11.95 -9.16
C ASP A 90 8.39 -12.87 -10.33
N SER A 91 7.32 -12.48 -11.03
CA SER A 91 6.66 -13.26 -12.07
C SER A 91 5.65 -12.41 -12.83
N ALA A 92 5.21 -12.89 -14.00
CA ALA A 92 4.09 -12.31 -14.73
C ALA A 92 2.79 -12.25 -13.91
N VAL A 93 2.58 -13.20 -12.99
CA VAL A 93 1.42 -13.23 -12.09
C VAL A 93 1.47 -12.04 -11.13
N ARG A 94 2.64 -11.78 -10.52
CA ARG A 94 2.84 -10.64 -9.61
C ARG A 94 2.64 -9.31 -10.29
N VAL A 95 3.25 -9.12 -11.45
CA VAL A 95 3.14 -7.86 -12.20
C VAL A 95 1.68 -7.61 -12.61
N ARG A 96 0.98 -8.64 -13.11
CA ARG A 96 -0.45 -8.52 -13.45
C ARG A 96 -1.30 -8.17 -12.22
N HIS A 97 -1.04 -8.82 -11.10
CA HIS A 97 -1.73 -8.52 -9.84
C HIS A 97 -1.50 -7.07 -9.39
N GLN A 98 -0.25 -6.60 -9.39
CA GLN A 98 0.09 -5.22 -9.05
C GLN A 98 -0.61 -4.21 -9.94
N MET A 99 -0.57 -4.40 -11.26
CA MET A 99 -1.26 -3.54 -12.23
C MET A 99 -2.78 -3.53 -12.00
N SER A 100 -3.38 -4.70 -11.74
CA SER A 100 -4.81 -4.84 -11.47
C SER A 100 -5.22 -4.09 -10.20
N VAL A 101 -4.46 -4.26 -9.11
CA VAL A 101 -4.71 -3.54 -7.85
C VAL A 101 -4.58 -2.04 -8.07
N PHE A 102 -3.49 -1.55 -8.68
CA PHE A 102 -3.33 -0.12 -8.97
C PHE A 102 -4.56 0.47 -9.66
N LEU A 103 -5.05 -0.17 -10.72
CA LEU A 103 -6.19 0.33 -11.49
C LEU A 103 -7.55 0.19 -10.80
N ASN A 104 -7.66 -0.60 -9.73
CA ASN A 104 -8.91 -0.83 -9.02
C ASN A 104 -8.95 -0.25 -7.59
N THR A 105 -7.82 0.22 -7.06
CA THR A 105 -7.73 0.73 -5.68
C THR A 105 -8.54 2.02 -5.45
N PHE A 106 -8.93 2.75 -6.49
CA PHE A 106 -9.84 3.90 -6.35
C PHE A 106 -11.13 3.54 -5.61
N ARG A 107 -11.56 2.27 -5.67
CA ARG A 107 -12.72 1.71 -4.95
C ARG A 107 -12.56 1.80 -3.43
N LEU A 108 -11.34 1.76 -2.89
CA LEU A 108 -11.08 1.86 -1.45
C LEU A 108 -11.31 3.27 -0.89
N ARG A 109 -11.37 4.30 -1.76
CA ARG A 109 -11.59 5.69 -1.32
C ARG A 109 -12.95 5.89 -0.64
N THR A 110 -13.90 5.00 -0.86
CA THR A 110 -15.20 5.02 -0.16
C THR A 110 -15.05 4.77 1.35
N LEU A 111 -13.91 4.24 1.80
CA LEU A 111 -13.57 4.13 3.22
C LEU A 111 -13.19 5.48 3.86
N GLY A 112 -13.03 6.55 3.07
CA GLY A 112 -12.78 7.91 3.56
C GLY A 112 -11.31 8.23 3.86
N PHE A 113 -10.37 7.33 3.54
CA PHE A 113 -8.94 7.50 3.82
C PHE A 113 -8.08 7.47 2.54
N PRO A 114 -6.95 8.20 2.53
CA PRO A 114 -6.01 8.18 1.43
C PRO A 114 -5.33 6.81 1.25
N VAL A 115 -4.87 6.55 0.04
CA VAL A 115 -4.20 5.30 -0.35
C VAL A 115 -2.70 5.53 -0.51
N CYS A 116 -1.91 4.59 0.01
CA CYS A 116 -0.47 4.48 -0.19
C CYS A 116 -0.14 3.25 -1.05
N HIS A 117 0.84 3.37 -1.96
CA HIS A 117 1.42 2.22 -2.62
C HIS A 117 2.94 2.29 -2.67
N ALA A 118 3.59 1.13 -2.46
CA ALA A 118 4.96 0.92 -2.89
C ALA A 118 5.00 0.64 -4.40
N LEU A 119 5.83 1.39 -5.13
CA LEU A 119 6.02 1.19 -6.57
C LEU A 119 6.96 0.00 -6.83
N PRO A 120 6.56 -0.97 -7.68
CA PRO A 120 7.35 -2.16 -7.91
C PRO A 120 8.44 -1.97 -8.97
N HIS A 121 9.41 -2.88 -8.91
CA HIS A 121 10.58 -2.94 -9.79
C HIS A 121 10.38 -3.83 -11.02
N ALA A 122 9.47 -4.82 -10.95
CA ALA A 122 9.16 -5.76 -12.04
C ALA A 122 10.42 -6.26 -12.81
N PHE A 123 11.38 -6.81 -12.07
CA PHE A 123 12.72 -7.16 -12.57
C PHE A 123 12.71 -7.97 -13.87
N ASP A 124 11.80 -8.94 -14.01
CA ASP A 124 11.68 -9.79 -15.21
C ASP A 124 11.38 -9.03 -16.51
N TYR A 125 10.81 -7.82 -16.42
CA TYR A 125 10.40 -7.02 -17.58
C TYR A 125 11.33 -5.85 -17.86
N PHE A 126 11.85 -5.22 -16.81
CA PHE A 126 12.70 -4.04 -16.95
C PHE A 126 14.20 -4.37 -16.95
N GLY A 127 14.60 -5.54 -16.44
CA GLY A 127 15.99 -6.01 -16.46
C GLY A 127 16.96 -4.97 -15.89
N ASP A 128 18.00 -4.64 -16.66
CA ASP A 128 19.01 -3.64 -16.29
C ASP A 128 18.42 -2.23 -16.09
N GLU A 129 17.28 -1.94 -16.72
CA GLU A 129 16.54 -0.68 -16.62
C GLU A 129 15.49 -0.70 -15.50
N VAL A 130 15.67 -1.53 -14.47
CA VAL A 130 14.73 -1.67 -13.34
C VAL A 130 14.29 -0.34 -12.72
N ARG A 131 15.16 0.67 -12.71
CA ARG A 131 14.85 2.02 -12.19
C ARG A 131 13.80 2.77 -13.01
N CYS A 132 13.49 2.32 -14.22
CA CYS A 132 12.41 2.85 -15.06
C CYS A 132 11.04 2.21 -14.74
N ALA A 133 11.01 1.12 -13.97
CA ALA A 133 9.77 0.45 -13.59
C ALA A 133 8.90 1.33 -12.68
N GLU A 134 9.48 1.93 -11.63
CA GLU A 134 8.70 2.75 -10.68
C GLU A 134 7.97 3.92 -11.39
N PRO A 135 8.60 4.70 -12.28
CA PRO A 135 7.89 5.69 -13.12
C PRO A 135 6.75 5.11 -13.97
N PHE A 136 6.89 3.91 -14.52
CA PHE A 136 5.82 3.24 -15.26
C PHE A 136 4.63 2.91 -14.35
N PHE A 137 4.87 2.30 -13.19
CA PHE A 137 3.81 1.97 -12.24
C PHE A 137 3.20 3.21 -11.57
N ALA A 138 3.94 4.31 -11.47
CA ALA A 138 3.41 5.58 -10.96
C ALA A 138 2.22 6.09 -11.80
N VAL A 139 2.23 5.86 -13.12
CA VAL A 139 1.09 6.19 -13.99
C VAL A 139 -0.16 5.41 -13.59
N LEU A 140 -0.04 4.09 -13.47
CA LEU A 140 -1.15 3.21 -13.10
C LEU A 140 -1.68 3.55 -11.70
N ALA A 141 -0.77 3.76 -10.75
CA ALA A 141 -1.10 4.15 -9.39
C ALA A 141 -1.82 5.50 -9.32
N ALA A 142 -1.41 6.49 -10.12
CA ALA A 142 -2.07 7.80 -10.21
C ALA A 142 -3.47 7.70 -10.81
N LEU A 143 -3.65 6.94 -11.89
CA LEU A 143 -4.96 6.64 -12.47
C LEU A 143 -5.87 5.92 -11.45
N GLY A 144 -5.29 5.05 -10.64
CA GLY A 144 -5.88 4.39 -9.48
C GLY A 144 -6.20 5.28 -8.28
N LYS A 145 -5.95 6.59 -8.36
CA LYS A 145 -6.17 7.57 -7.27
C LYS A 145 -5.33 7.30 -6.00
N THR A 146 -4.08 6.86 -6.18
CA THR A 146 -3.08 6.79 -5.10
C THR A 146 -2.72 8.19 -4.61
N ASP A 147 -2.64 8.38 -3.30
CA ASP A 147 -2.31 9.67 -2.66
C ASP A 147 -0.85 9.73 -2.20
N LEU A 148 -0.29 8.60 -1.73
CA LEU A 148 1.10 8.47 -1.29
C LEU A 148 1.86 7.40 -2.09
N PHE A 149 2.99 7.80 -2.69
CA PHE A 149 3.82 6.92 -3.51
C PHE A 149 5.13 6.64 -2.78
N ARG A 150 5.37 5.37 -2.41
CA ARG A 150 6.63 4.91 -1.82
C ARG A 150 7.53 4.40 -2.93
N THR A 151 8.69 5.04 -3.11
CA THR A 151 9.56 4.92 -4.28
C THR A 151 11.03 5.08 -3.89
N HIS A 152 11.93 4.44 -4.63
CA HIS A 152 13.37 4.67 -4.57
C HIS A 152 13.83 5.71 -5.60
N GLU A 153 13.05 5.91 -6.68
CA GLU A 153 13.36 6.77 -7.82
C GLU A 153 12.60 8.12 -7.77
N VAL A 154 12.73 8.83 -6.65
CA VAL A 154 11.96 10.07 -6.33
C VAL A 154 11.93 11.09 -7.49
N PRO A 155 13.05 11.50 -8.12
CA PRO A 155 13.00 12.51 -9.17
C PRO A 155 12.24 12.03 -10.42
N ARG A 156 12.39 10.76 -10.78
CA ARG A 156 11.76 10.16 -11.98
C ARG A 156 10.25 10.04 -11.78
N VAL A 157 9.83 9.53 -10.63
CA VAL A 157 8.41 9.41 -10.26
C VAL A 157 7.76 10.79 -10.15
N LYS A 158 8.43 11.76 -9.53
CA LYS A 158 7.93 13.13 -9.44
C LYS A 158 7.67 13.74 -10.82
N ALA A 159 8.61 13.61 -11.77
CA ALA A 159 8.44 14.16 -13.12
C ALA A 159 7.20 13.57 -13.84
N VAL A 160 6.97 12.27 -13.70
CA VAL A 160 5.77 11.61 -14.24
C VAL A 160 4.50 12.14 -13.58
N LEU A 161 4.45 12.20 -12.24
CA LEU A 161 3.27 12.68 -11.52
C LEU A 161 2.96 14.16 -11.80
N ASP A 162 3.98 15.01 -11.90
CA ASP A 162 3.81 16.42 -12.28
C ASP A 162 3.27 16.55 -13.70
N THR A 163 3.71 15.69 -14.62
CA THR A 163 3.21 15.65 -16.00
C THR A 163 1.74 15.21 -16.04
N LEU A 164 1.36 14.20 -15.27
CA LEU A 164 -0.03 13.71 -15.20
C LEU A 164 -1.00 14.76 -14.64
N ARG A 165 -0.54 15.74 -13.86
CA ARG A 165 -1.38 16.83 -13.33
C ARG A 165 -1.78 17.86 -14.38
N LEU A 166 -1.19 17.82 -15.57
CA LEU A 166 -1.54 18.71 -16.68
C LEU A 166 -2.78 18.23 -17.46
N PHE A 167 -3.19 16.99 -17.27
CA PHE A 167 -4.34 16.35 -17.90
C PHE A 167 -5.51 16.27 -16.91
#